data_AF-A0A7U3RYT1-F1
#
_entry.id   AF-A0A7U3RYT1-F1
#
_cell.length_a   1.000
_cell.length_b   1.000
_cell.length_c   1.000
_cell.angle_alpha   90.00
_cell.angle_beta   90.00
_cell.angle_gamma   90.00
#
_symmetry.space_group_name_H-M   'P 1'
#
loop_
_entity.id
_entity.type
_entity.pdbx_description
1 polymer ?
#
loop_
_entity_poly.entity_id
_entity_poly.type
_entity_poly.pdbx_seq_one_letter_code
_entity_poly.pdbx_strand_id
1 'polypeptide(L)' 'MKRIDTELIAKVQVMDKYPADEKIAIGDSITDLNMGLQAAVVFARSPLAEYLDEHQKVYIRWNNFLEIRDHLAKLWS' A
#
# COMPACT_ATOMS: atom_id res chain seq x y z
N MET A 1 8.26 5.19 20.18
CA MET A 1 9.27 4.92 19.13
C MET A 1 9.29 3.44 18.72
N LYS A 2 9.80 2.50 19.55
CA LYS A 2 10.18 1.13 19.14
C LYS A 2 9.13 0.24 18.42
N ARG A 3 7.81 0.44 18.63
CA ARG A 3 6.76 -0.38 17.98
C ARG A 3 6.52 0.00 16.51
N ILE A 4 6.51 1.29 16.20
CA ILE A 4 6.24 1.79 14.85
C ILE A 4 7.35 1.34 13.90
N ASP A 5 8.61 1.43 14.33
CA ASP A 5 9.77 0.95 13.56
C ASP A 5 9.68 -0.55 13.25
N THR A 6 9.15 -1.33 14.20
CA THR A 6 8.93 -2.77 14.01
C THR A 6 7.80 -3.03 13.01
N GLU A 7 6.68 -2.32 13.11
CA GLU A 7 5.55 -2.48 12.19
C GLU A 7 5.87 -2.02 10.76
N LEU A 8 6.64 -0.94 10.62
CA LEU A 8 7.15 -0.43 9.33
C LEU A 8 7.96 -1.50 8.58
N ILE A 9 8.66 -2.39 9.29
CA ILE A 9 9.47 -3.45 8.69
C ILE A 9 8.66 -4.76 8.57
N ALA A 10 7.81 -5.08 9.56
CA ALA A 10 7.14 -6.36 9.66
C ALA A 10 6.18 -6.64 8.48
N LYS A 11 5.46 -5.63 7.99
CA LYS A 11 4.52 -5.80 6.86
C LYS A 11 5.24 -6.21 5.57
N VAL A 12 6.39 -5.60 5.30
CA VAL A 12 7.28 -5.97 4.19
C VAL A 12 7.77 -7.41 4.34
N GLN A 13 8.25 -7.77 5.52
CA GLN A 13 8.73 -9.14 5.78
C GLN A 13 7.64 -10.19 5.62
N VAL A 14 6.38 -9.86 5.92
CA VAL A 14 5.23 -10.73 5.63
C VAL A 14 5.02 -10.81 4.12
N MET A 15 5.00 -9.69 3.42
CA MET A 15 4.82 -9.62 1.96
C MET A 15 5.89 -10.43 1.19
N ASP A 16 7.13 -10.50 1.69
CA ASP A 16 8.21 -11.28 1.06
C ASP A 16 8.04 -12.80 1.21
N LYS A 17 7.26 -13.26 2.19
CA LYS A 17 6.97 -14.70 2.37
C LYS A 17 5.97 -15.24 1.34
N TYR A 18 5.27 -14.36 0.63
CA TYR A 18 4.21 -14.73 -0.31
C TYR A 18 4.55 -14.20 -1.71
N PRO A 19 5.19 -15.02 -2.57
CA PRO A 19 5.44 -14.62 -3.95
C PRO A 19 4.12 -14.46 -4.70
N ALA A 20 4.04 -13.43 -5.52
CA ALA A 20 2.91 -13.11 -6.37
C ALA A 20 3.43 -12.41 -7.62
N ASP A 21 2.75 -12.60 -8.76
CA ASP A 21 3.08 -11.91 -10.02
C ASP A 21 2.91 -10.40 -9.86
N GLU A 22 1.90 -9.98 -9.09
CA GLU A 22 1.61 -8.59 -8.76
C GLU A 22 1.26 -8.44 -7.28
N LYS A 23 1.92 -7.52 -6.58
CA LYS A 23 1.66 -7.18 -5.18
C LYS A 23 0.87 -5.87 -5.13
N ILE A 24 -0.28 -5.88 -4.44
CA ILE A 24 -1.19 -4.73 -4.29
C ILE A 24 -1.23 -4.32 -2.82
N ALA A 25 -0.83 -3.09 -2.52
CA ALA A 25 -0.92 -2.51 -1.18
C ALA A 25 -2.21 -1.70 -1.04
N ILE A 26 -2.94 -1.89 0.06
CA ILE A 26 -4.10 -1.08 0.44
C ILE A 26 -3.87 -0.64 1.89
N GLY A 27 -3.75 0.67 2.13
CA GLY A 27 -3.45 1.17 3.47
C GLY A 27 -3.85 2.63 3.68
N ASP A 28 -3.71 3.08 4.93
CA ASP A 28 -3.98 4.46 5.32
C ASP A 28 -3.03 4.98 6.41
N SER A 29 -2.15 4.14 6.96
CA SER A 29 -1.25 4.52 8.06
C SER A 29 0.21 4.65 7.62
N ILE A 30 1.03 5.38 8.39
CA ILE A 30 2.48 5.45 8.14
C ILE A 30 3.14 4.06 8.15
N THR A 31 2.62 3.10 8.93
CA THR A 31 3.22 1.75 9.00
C THR A 31 3.05 0.97 7.70
N ASP A 32 2.17 1.41 6.80
CA ASP A 32 1.99 0.86 5.47
C ASP A 32 3.00 1.40 4.44
N LEU A 33 3.78 2.43 4.77
CA LEU A 33 4.65 3.14 3.82
C LEU A 33 5.59 2.17 3.10
N ASN A 34 6.35 1.37 3.83
CA ASN A 34 7.33 0.47 3.22
C ASN A 34 6.67 -0.62 2.35
N MET A 35 5.47 -1.08 2.71
CA MET A 35 4.69 -2.00 1.87
C MET A 35 4.22 -1.28 0.59
N GLY A 36 3.72 -0.05 0.72
CA GLY A 36 3.30 0.78 -0.41
C GLY A 36 4.44 1.07 -1.40
N LEU A 37 5.64 1.37 -0.90
CA LEU A 37 6.81 1.63 -1.76
C LEU A 37 7.21 0.40 -2.60
N GLN A 38 6.96 -0.81 -2.10
CA GLN A 38 7.35 -2.06 -2.76
C GLN A 38 6.24 -2.70 -3.61
N ALA A 39 4.98 -2.34 -3.37
CA ALA A 39 3.86 -2.84 -4.15
C ALA A 39 3.83 -2.22 -5.56
N ALA A 40 3.35 -2.98 -6.54
CA ALA A 40 3.16 -2.51 -7.90
C ALA A 40 2.01 -1.47 -7.95
N VAL A 41 0.90 -1.80 -7.30
CA VAL A 41 -0.29 -0.94 -7.17
C VAL A 41 -0.49 -0.59 -5.71
N VAL A 42 -0.81 0.68 -5.44
CA VAL A 42 -1.03 1.19 -4.08
C VAL A 42 -2.36 1.93 -4.03
N PHE A 43 -3.23 1.53 -3.10
CA PHE A 43 -4.42 2.29 -2.71
C PHE A 43 -4.16 2.95 -1.35
N ALA A 44 -4.24 4.27 -1.28
CA ALA A 44 -3.87 5.02 -0.08
C ALA A 44 -4.90 6.11 0.29
N ARG A 45 -5.04 6.33 1.60
CA ARG A 45 -5.69 7.50 2.20
C ARG A 45 -4.72 8.20 3.16
N SER A 46 -5.07 9.40 3.64
CA SER A 46 -4.24 10.11 4.62
C SER A 46 -4.14 9.35 5.96
N PRO A 47 -2.97 9.40 6.63
CA PRO A 47 -1.75 10.11 6.22
C PRO A 47 -0.85 9.35 5.24
N LEU A 48 -1.06 8.06 4.95
CA LEU A 48 -0.19 7.30 4.03
C LEU A 48 0.00 8.00 2.67
N ALA A 49 -1.06 8.56 2.11
CA ALA A 49 -1.04 9.30 0.85
C ALA A 49 0.00 10.44 0.84
N GLU A 50 0.11 11.19 1.93
CA GLU A 50 1.06 12.31 2.06
C GLU A 50 2.51 11.81 2.06
N TYR A 51 2.79 10.72 2.76
CA TYR A 51 4.13 10.10 2.73
C TYR A 51 4.48 9.53 1.35
N LEU A 52 3.49 9.00 0.61
CA LEU A 52 3.71 8.53 -0.76
C LEU A 52 3.99 9.69 -1.73
N ASP A 53 3.35 10.83 -1.53
CA ASP A 53 3.64 12.07 -2.27
C ASP A 53 5.10 12.51 -2.03
N GLU A 54 5.58 12.50 -0.77
CA GLU A 54 6.99 12.79 -0.43
C GLU A 54 8.00 11.86 -1.13
N HIS A 55 7.61 10.59 -1.33
CA HIS A 55 8.44 9.57 -1.99
C HIS A 55 8.19 9.48 -3.50
N GLN A 56 7.37 10.36 -4.07
CA GLN A 56 7.00 10.37 -5.50
C GLN A 56 6.43 9.01 -5.98
N LYS A 57 5.79 8.26 -5.10
CA LYS A 57 5.17 6.97 -5.41
C LYS A 57 3.73 7.18 -5.83
N VAL A 58 3.39 6.77 -7.05
CA VAL A 58 2.01 6.82 -7.56
C VAL A 58 1.11 5.90 -6.72
N TYR A 59 -0.06 6.41 -6.37
CA TYR A 59 -1.11 5.69 -5.65
C TYR A 59 -2.50 6.09 -6.15
N ILE A 60 -3.50 5.29 -5.78
CA ILE A 60 -4.91 5.50 -6.07
C ILE A 60 -5.61 5.90 -4.77
N ARG A 61 -6.23 7.08 -4.75
CA ARG A 61 -7.11 7.50 -3.65
C ARG A 61 -8.35 6.61 -3.63
N TRP A 62 -8.87 6.31 -2.44
CA TRP A 62 -10.11 5.58 -2.28
C TRP A 62 -10.90 6.11 -1.07
N ASN A 63 -12.22 5.95 -1.07
CA ASN A 63 -13.08 6.26 0.08
C ASN A 63 -13.66 4.99 0.71
N ASN A 64 -14.00 4.00 -0.11
CA ASN A 64 -14.61 2.75 0.30
C ASN A 64 -14.10 1.58 -0.57
N PHE A 65 -14.38 0.35 -0.14
CA PHE A 65 -13.89 -0.85 -0.82
C PHE A 65 -14.52 -1.11 -2.21
N LEU A 66 -15.65 -0.47 -2.55
CA LEU A 66 -16.25 -0.61 -3.88
C LEU A 66 -15.39 0.06 -4.94
N GLU A 67 -14.79 1.22 -4.62
CA GLU A 67 -13.87 1.92 -5.52
C GLU A 67 -12.61 1.08 -5.81
N ILE A 68 -12.07 0.43 -4.78
CA ILE A 68 -10.94 -0.50 -4.92
C ILE A 68 -11.33 -1.67 -5.84
N ARG A 69 -12.45 -2.33 -5.54
CA ARG A 69 -12.96 -3.44 -6.36
C ARG A 69 -13.11 -3.03 -7.83
N ASP A 70 -13.74 -1.89 -8.08
CA ASP A 70 -14.02 -1.40 -9.43
C ASP A 70 -12.76 -1.01 -10.19
N HIS A 71 -11.71 -0.59 -9.47
CA HIS A 71 -10.39 -0.37 -10.07
C HIS A 71 -9.71 -1.69 -10.40
N LEU A 72 -9.66 -2.63 -9.46
CA LEU A 72 -9.03 -3.94 -9.64
C LEU A 72 -9.68 -4.74 -10.77
N ALA A 73 -11.01 -4.68 -10.90
CA ALA A 73 -11.73 -5.34 -11.98
C ALA A 73 -11.24 -4.92 -13.38
N LYS A 74 -10.77 -3.67 -13.53
CA LYS A 74 -10.29 -3.10 -14.79
C LYS A 74 -8.85 -3.49 -15.15
N LEU A 75 -8.04 -3.93 -14.18
CA LEU A 75 -6.62 -4.24 -14.41
C LEU A 75 -6.44 -5.53 -15.24
N TRP A 76 -7.41 -6.44 -15.17
CA TRP A 76 -7.35 -7.76 -15.81
C TRP A 76 -8.60 -8.05 -16.67
N SER A 77 -9.30 -7.00 -17.09
CA SER A 77 -10.44 -7.07 -18.01
C SER A 77 -10.03 -7.45 -19.42
#